data_AF-A0A6J4RMZ2-F1
#
_entry.id   AF-A0A6J4RMZ2-F1
#
_cell.length_a   1.000
_cell.length_b   1.000
_cell.length_c   1.000
_cell.angle_alpha   90.00
_cell.angle_beta   90.00
_cell.angle_gamma   90.00
#
_symmetry.space_group_name_H-M   'P 1'
#
loop_
_entity.id
_entity.type
_entity.pdbx_description
1 polymer ?
#
loop_
_entity_poly.entity_id
_entity_poly.type
_entity_poly.pdbx_seq_one_letter_code
_entity_poly.pdbx_strand_id
1 'polypeptide(L)'
;MASKATGEAVAQATPLATARAAAGKGSGSADPLVGDLRRAGLLPLLVLHFLRDEPSYGNALMDRVERATNGLIAVNPNTMYPLLRRLEADGFVAGEWEHPARRSRRFYRVTAEGAVERERLAVELAPRLDAVAAGVAAIRAELEA
;
A
#
# COMPACT_ATOMS: atom_id res chain seq x y z
N MET A 1 -3.24 37.99 -5.16
CA MET A 1 -4.25 36.95 -4.89
C MET A 1 -3.55 35.59 -4.90
N ALA A 2 -3.04 35.18 -3.74
CA ALA A 2 -2.37 33.90 -3.54
C ALA A 2 -3.39 32.94 -2.91
N SER A 3 -3.59 31.78 -3.54
CA SER A 3 -4.63 30.81 -3.16
C SER A 3 -4.36 30.25 -1.77
N LYS A 4 -5.28 30.51 -0.84
CA LYS A 4 -5.31 30.02 0.55
C LYS A 4 -5.49 28.50 0.66
N ALA A 5 -5.75 27.80 -0.44
CA ALA A 5 -6.17 26.39 -0.43
C ALA A 5 -5.04 25.38 -0.14
N THR A 6 -3.76 25.73 -0.32
CA THR A 6 -2.65 24.78 -0.12
C THR A 6 -2.13 24.76 1.32
N GLY A 7 -2.40 25.80 2.11
CA GLY A 7 -1.93 25.90 3.51
C GLY A 7 -2.74 25.04 4.49
N GLU A 8 -4.04 24.87 4.25
CA GLU A 8 -4.94 24.15 5.17
C GLU A 8 -4.75 22.62 5.11
N ALA A 9 -4.30 22.07 3.97
CA ALA A 9 -4.00 20.63 3.84
C ALA A 9 -2.72 20.21 4.59
N VAL A 10 -1.78 21.14 4.81
CA VAL A 10 -0.52 20.87 5.53
C VAL A 10 -0.74 20.85 7.06
N ALA A 11 -1.78 21.52 7.55
CA ALA A 11 -2.13 21.57 8.98
C ALA A 11 -2.80 20.28 9.50
N GLN A 12 -3.30 19.41 8.61
CA GLN A 12 -3.95 18.15 8.98
C GLN A 12 -3.02 16.93 8.93
N ALA A 13 -1.74 17.12 8.57
CA ALA A 13 -0.77 16.03 8.60
C ALA A 13 -0.37 15.71 10.04
N THR A 14 -0.86 14.58 10.56
CA THR A 14 -0.44 14.03 11.85
C THR A 14 1.08 14.09 11.99
N PRO A 15 1.62 14.71 13.06
CA PRO A 15 3.06 14.79 13.27
C PRO A 15 3.70 13.40 13.20
N LEU A 16 4.85 13.29 12.54
CA LEU A 16 5.59 12.02 12.33
C LEU A 16 5.86 11.27 13.66
N ALA A 17 5.89 11.98 14.78
CA ALA A 17 6.00 11.42 16.13
C ALA A 17 4.75 10.63 16.58
N THR A 18 3.55 11.08 16.22
CA THR A 18 2.29 10.41 16.56
C THR A 18 2.05 9.17 15.68
N ALA A 19 2.51 9.21 14.42
CA ALA A 19 2.52 8.03 13.54
C ALA A 19 3.40 6.89 14.08
N ARG A 20 4.50 7.22 14.79
CA ARG A 20 5.36 6.24 15.47
C ARG A 20 4.70 5.56 16.68
N ALA A 21 3.77 6.24 17.36
CA ALA A 21 3.01 5.68 18.48
C ALA A 21 1.83 4.81 18.00
N ALA A 22 1.25 5.13 16.84
CA ALA A 22 0.25 4.29 16.17
C ALA A 22 0.86 3.04 15.49
N ALA A 23 2.17 3.06 15.17
CA ALA A 23 2.93 1.95 14.61
C ALA A 23 3.20 0.78 15.59
N GLY A 24 2.30 0.57 16.55
CA GLY A 24 2.29 -0.55 17.47
C GLY A 24 2.19 -1.88 16.72
N LYS A 25 3.34 -2.56 16.65
CA LYS A 25 3.55 -3.96 16.22
C LYS A 25 3.41 -4.20 14.72
N GLY A 26 4.55 -4.33 14.06
CA GLY A 26 4.66 -4.90 12.73
C GLY A 26 3.96 -6.26 12.68
N SER A 27 2.80 -6.30 12.03
CA SER A 27 2.16 -7.55 11.62
C SER A 27 2.93 -8.10 10.43
N GLY A 28 3.82 -9.03 10.71
CA GLY A 28 4.58 -9.76 9.72
C GLY A 28 5.47 -10.79 10.37
N SER A 29 4.87 -11.87 10.90
CA SER A 29 5.55 -13.18 11.02
C SER A 29 4.63 -14.34 11.42
N ALA A 30 3.44 -14.12 11.99
CA ALA A 30 2.67 -15.22 12.62
C ALA A 30 1.42 -15.68 11.85
N ASP A 31 0.88 -14.88 10.93
CA ASP A 31 -0.31 -15.26 10.15
C ASP A 31 0.10 -16.00 8.86
N PRO A 32 -0.20 -17.30 8.73
CA PRO A 32 0.17 -18.09 7.55
C PRO A 32 -0.54 -17.61 6.28
N LEU A 33 -1.82 -17.19 6.37
CA LEU A 33 -2.63 -16.78 5.23
C LEU A 33 -2.13 -15.45 4.65
N VAL A 34 -1.92 -14.46 5.52
CA VAL A 34 -1.37 -13.16 5.10
C VAL A 34 0.07 -13.32 4.62
N GLY A 35 0.84 -14.22 5.24
CA GLY A 35 2.22 -14.52 4.84
C GLY A 35 2.32 -15.07 3.42
N ASP A 36 1.45 -16.02 3.05
CA ASP A 36 1.41 -16.60 1.70
C ASP A 36 1.01 -15.56 0.65
N LEU A 37 -0.02 -14.75 0.92
CA LEU A 37 -0.45 -13.70 0.00
C LEU A 37 0.63 -12.62 -0.20
N ARG A 38 1.36 -12.27 0.86
CA ARG A 38 2.49 -11.33 0.76
C ARG A 38 3.60 -11.89 -0.12
N ARG A 39 3.97 -13.16 0.04
CA ARG A 39 4.98 -13.84 -0.81
C ARG A 39 4.54 -13.91 -2.27
N ALA A 40 3.24 -14.07 -2.52
CA ALA A 40 2.68 -14.11 -3.87
C ALA A 40 2.68 -12.75 -4.59
N GLY A 41 2.95 -11.63 -3.90
CA GLY A 41 3.00 -10.30 -4.54
C GLY A 41 1.80 -9.40 -4.23
N LEU A 42 1.07 -9.66 -3.15
CA LEU A 42 -0.10 -8.85 -2.77
C LEU A 42 0.24 -7.38 -2.53
N LEU A 43 1.33 -7.08 -1.83
CA LEU A 43 1.69 -5.70 -1.52
C LEU A 43 2.06 -4.88 -2.77
N PRO A 44 2.91 -5.36 -3.69
CA PRO A 44 3.11 -4.73 -5.00
C PRO A 44 1.80 -4.49 -5.76
N LEU A 45 0.91 -5.49 -5.80
CA LEU A 45 -0.40 -5.36 -6.46
C LEU A 45 -1.22 -4.20 -5.88
N LEU A 46 -1.35 -4.14 -4.55
CA LEU A 46 -2.10 -3.07 -3.87
C LEU A 46 -1.49 -1.69 -4.12
N VAL A 47 -0.17 -1.57 -4.05
CA VAL A 47 0.53 -0.30 -4.31
C VAL A 47 0.28 0.17 -5.74
N LEU A 48 0.49 -0.69 -6.74
CA LEU A 48 0.24 -0.34 -8.15
C LEU A 48 -1.24 -0.03 -8.40
N HIS A 49 -2.15 -0.76 -7.75
CA HIS A 49 -3.59 -0.50 -7.83
C HIS A 49 -3.96 0.89 -7.31
N PHE A 50 -3.44 1.29 -6.14
CA PHE A 50 -3.75 2.61 -5.58
C PHE A 50 -3.11 3.76 -6.35
N LEU A 51 -1.91 3.56 -6.87
CA LEU A 51 -1.21 4.56 -7.69
C LEU A 51 -1.81 4.74 -9.09
N ARG A 52 -2.70 3.83 -9.52
CA ARG A 52 -3.47 3.96 -10.76
C ARG A 52 -4.53 5.05 -10.66
N ASP A 53 -5.14 5.22 -9.49
CA ASP A 53 -6.24 6.16 -9.31
C ASP A 53 -5.72 7.61 -9.18
N GLU A 54 -4.65 7.80 -8.40
CA GLU A 54 -4.02 9.11 -8.20
C GLU A 54 -2.55 8.99 -7.76
N PRO A 55 -1.69 9.98 -8.06
CA PRO A 55 -0.34 10.03 -7.51
C PRO A 55 -0.34 10.07 -5.98
N SER A 56 0.53 9.29 -5.34
CA SER A 56 0.57 9.18 -3.87
C SER A 56 1.99 9.01 -3.34
N TYR A 57 2.15 8.97 -2.02
CA TYR A 57 3.45 8.86 -1.33
C TYR A 57 3.43 7.79 -0.25
N GLY A 58 4.61 7.37 0.21
CA GLY A 58 4.78 6.19 1.06
C GLY A 58 3.84 6.11 2.26
N ASN A 59 3.72 7.18 3.06
CA ASN A 59 2.83 7.17 4.23
C ASN A 59 1.35 7.05 3.85
N ALA A 60 0.88 7.79 2.84
CA ALA A 60 -0.51 7.68 2.39
C ALA A 60 -0.84 6.28 1.83
N LEU A 61 0.11 5.64 1.14
CA LEU A 61 -0.03 4.26 0.67
C LEU A 61 -0.08 3.25 1.81
N MET A 62 0.73 3.41 2.85
CA MET A 62 0.68 2.55 4.04
C MET A 62 -0.71 2.63 4.70
N ASP A 63 -1.21 3.84 4.92
CA ASP A 63 -2.53 4.04 5.52
C ASP A 63 -3.66 3.48 4.63
N ARG A 64 -3.52 3.59 3.29
CA ARG A 64 -4.51 3.07 2.35
C ARG A 64 -4.53 1.54 2.30
N VAL A 65 -3.36 0.88 2.38
CA VAL A 65 -3.27 -0.59 2.48
C VAL A 65 -3.94 -1.08 3.78
N GLU A 66 -3.65 -0.43 4.90
CA GLU A 66 -4.23 -0.80 6.18
C GLU A 66 -5.76 -0.66 6.17
N ARG A 67 -6.29 0.47 5.69
CA ARG A 67 -7.73 0.68 5.55
C ARG A 67 -8.40 -0.30 4.60
N ALA A 68 -7.82 -0.52 3.41
CA ALA A 68 -8.41 -1.40 2.40
C ALA A 68 -8.48 -2.87 2.84
N THR A 69 -7.68 -3.25 3.85
CA THR A 69 -7.61 -4.61 4.38
C THR A 69 -8.22 -4.73 5.77
N ASN A 70 -8.96 -3.72 6.24
CA ASN A 70 -9.52 -3.67 7.60
C ASN A 70 -8.48 -3.96 8.69
N GLY A 71 -7.26 -3.46 8.53
CA GLY A 71 -6.16 -3.65 9.47
C GLY A 71 -5.44 -5.01 9.37
N LEU A 72 -5.90 -5.95 8.53
CA LEU A 72 -5.23 -7.25 8.35
C LEU A 72 -3.81 -7.09 7.83
N ILE A 73 -3.57 -6.09 6.99
CA ILE A 73 -2.25 -5.79 6.43
C ILE A 73 -1.79 -4.41 6.88
N ALA A 74 -0.96 -4.38 7.92
CA ALA A 74 -0.17 -3.21 8.28
C ALA A 74 1.20 -3.25 7.59
N VAL A 75 1.62 -2.11 7.02
CA VAL A 75 2.91 -1.96 6.32
C VAL A 75 3.70 -0.84 6.99
N ASN A 76 4.95 -1.14 7.32
CA ASN A 76 5.85 -0.17 7.94
C ASN A 76 6.77 0.51 6.90
N PRO A 77 7.42 1.64 7.26
CA PRO A 77 8.37 2.34 6.38
C PRO A 77 9.50 1.45 5.84
N ASN A 78 10.02 0.54 6.66
CA ASN A 78 11.11 -0.37 6.28
C ASN A 78 10.69 -1.41 5.24
N THR A 79 9.39 -1.53 4.95
CA THR A 79 8.84 -2.39 3.89
C THR A 79 8.40 -1.55 2.70
N MET A 80 7.65 -0.46 2.94
CA MET A 80 7.07 0.35 1.88
C MET A 80 8.14 1.07 1.04
N TYR A 81 9.12 1.71 1.67
CA TYR A 81 10.10 2.51 0.93
C TYR A 81 11.07 1.67 0.09
N PRO A 82 11.58 0.51 0.55
CA PRO A 82 12.30 -0.41 -0.32
C PRO A 82 11.46 -0.93 -1.49
N LEU A 83 10.17 -1.25 -1.26
CA LEU A 83 9.27 -1.66 -2.33
C LEU A 83 9.09 -0.56 -3.38
N LEU A 84 8.81 0.68 -2.98
CA LEU A 84 8.63 1.80 -3.91
C LEU A 84 9.90 2.05 -4.74
N ARG A 85 11.08 1.99 -4.11
CA ARG A 85 12.37 2.10 -4.82
C ARG A 85 12.57 0.99 -5.85
N ARG A 86 12.16 -0.24 -5.50
CA ARG A 86 12.22 -1.37 -6.43
C ARG A 86 11.25 -1.19 -7.61
N LEU A 87 9.99 -0.86 -7.34
CA LEU A 87 9.00 -0.61 -8.39
C LEU A 87 9.42 0.53 -9.32
N GLU A 88 10.10 1.55 -8.77
CA GLU A 88 10.66 2.64 -9.57
C GLU A 88 11.85 2.17 -10.43
N ALA A 89 12.76 1.39 -9.85
CA ALA A 89 13.89 0.80 -10.59
C ALA A 89 13.45 -0.17 -11.70
N ASP A 90 12.37 -0.91 -11.47
CA ASP A 90 11.75 -1.84 -12.43
C ASP A 90 10.91 -1.08 -13.49
N GLY A 91 10.78 0.24 -13.39
CA GLY A 91 10.04 1.08 -14.35
C GLY A 91 8.52 1.05 -14.20
N PHE A 92 7.99 0.43 -13.13
CA PHE A 92 6.55 0.31 -12.89
C PHE A 92 5.93 1.57 -12.27
N VAL A 93 6.73 2.40 -11.62
CA VAL A 93 6.30 3.70 -11.11
C VAL A 93 7.32 4.76 -11.44
N ALA A 94 6.87 6.02 -11.56
CA ALA A 94 7.74 7.17 -11.69
C ALA A 94 7.60 8.07 -10.46
N GLY A 95 8.73 8.42 -9.82
CA GLY A 95 8.77 9.26 -8.63
C GLY A 95 9.15 10.71 -8.91
N GLU A 96 8.37 11.64 -8.39
CA GLU A 96 8.60 13.08 -8.44
C GLU A 96 8.66 13.68 -7.04
N TRP A 97 9.58 14.61 -6.81
CA TRP A 97 9.64 15.34 -5.54
C TRP A 97 8.62 16.48 -5.56
N GLU A 98 7.82 16.60 -4.50
CA GLU A 98 6.82 17.66 -4.33
C GLU A 98 7.42 19.06 -4.50
N HIS A 99 8.60 19.28 -3.93
CA HIS A 99 9.36 20.51 -4.09
C HIS A 99 10.81 20.18 -4.45
N PRO A 100 11.33 20.67 -5.61
CA PRO A 100 12.69 20.39 -6.06
C PRO A 100 13.78 20.80 -5.05
N ALA A 101 13.55 21.89 -4.31
CA ALA A 101 14.52 22.46 -3.38
C ALA A 101 14.48 21.84 -1.97
N ARG A 102 13.29 21.47 -1.47
CA ARG A 102 13.12 20.96 -0.09
C ARG A 102 13.03 19.44 -0.01
N ARG A 103 12.72 18.75 -1.12
CA ARG A 103 12.57 17.29 -1.22
C ARG A 103 11.86 16.66 0.00
N SER A 104 10.79 17.30 0.45
CA SER A 104 10.05 16.90 1.66
C SER A 104 9.31 15.58 1.48
N ARG A 105 8.80 15.34 0.27
CA ARG A 105 7.93 14.22 -0.06
C ARG A 105 8.13 13.79 -1.50
N ARG A 106 8.26 12.48 -1.73
CA ARG A 106 8.32 11.87 -3.06
C ARG A 106 6.97 11.26 -3.37
N PHE A 107 6.32 11.79 -4.40
CA PHE A 107 5.09 11.25 -4.97
C PHE A 107 5.46 10.28 -6.07
N TYR A 108 4.65 9.23 -6.23
CA TYR A 108 4.79 8.21 -7.25
C TYR A 108 3.52 8.21 -8.09
N ARG A 109 3.65 7.93 -9.39
CA ARG A 109 2.54 7.57 -10.27
C ARG A 109 2.84 6.22 -10.92
N VAL A 110 1.80 5.47 -11.27
CA VAL A 110 1.97 4.26 -12.08
C VAL A 110 2.35 4.63 -13.52
N THR A 111 3.25 3.85 -14.12
CA THR A 111 3.60 3.93 -15.56
C THR A 111 2.69 3.02 -16.39
N ALA A 112 2.87 3.01 -17.72
CA ALA A 112 2.15 2.08 -18.58
C ALA A 112 2.55 0.62 -18.28
N GLU A 113 3.85 0.38 -18.10
CA GLU A 113 4.43 -0.91 -17.73
C GLU A 113 3.93 -1.35 -16.34
N GLY A 114 3.83 -0.42 -15.38
CA GLY A 114 3.27 -0.71 -14.07
C GLY A 114 1.79 -1.07 -14.10
N ALA A 115 1.01 -0.49 -15.02
CA ALA A 115 -0.39 -0.86 -15.20
C ALA A 115 -0.54 -2.28 -15.77
N VAL A 116 0.35 -2.69 -16.69
CA VAL A 116 0.42 -4.07 -17.20
C VAL A 116 0.83 -5.03 -16.08
N GLU A 117 1.85 -4.69 -15.30
CA GLU A 117 2.30 -5.54 -14.18
C GLU A 117 1.22 -5.68 -13.11
N ARG A 118 0.47 -4.62 -12.81
CA ARG A 118 -0.69 -4.68 -11.91
C ARG A 118 -1.72 -5.69 -12.40
N GLU A 119 -2.01 -5.71 -13.70
CA GLU A 119 -2.98 -6.66 -14.27
C GLU A 119 -2.44 -8.10 -14.19
N ARG A 120 -1.17 -8.31 -14.52
CA ARG A 120 -0.50 -9.61 -14.40
C ARG A 120 -0.59 -10.16 -12.98
N LEU A 121 -0.25 -9.33 -11.97
CA LEU A 121 -0.34 -9.70 -10.56
C LEU A 121 -1.79 -9.96 -10.14
N ALA A 122 -2.76 -9.17 -10.61
CA ALA A 122 -4.17 -9.37 -10.29
C ALA A 122 -4.66 -10.75 -10.75
N VAL A 123 -4.33 -11.14 -11.99
CA VAL A 123 -4.65 -12.47 -12.53
C VAL A 123 -3.95 -13.58 -11.75
N GLU A 124 -2.68 -13.40 -11.41
CA GLU A 124 -1.89 -14.40 -10.67
C GLU A 124 -2.39 -14.61 -9.23
N LEU A 125 -2.85 -13.54 -8.57
CA LEU A 125 -3.32 -13.60 -7.19
C LEU A 125 -4.79 -13.99 -7.05
N ALA A 126 -5.63 -13.78 -8.06
CA ALA A 126 -7.07 -14.02 -7.97
C ALA A 126 -7.41 -15.42 -7.42
N PRO A 127 -6.86 -16.53 -7.95
CA PRO A 127 -7.18 -17.87 -7.44
C PRO A 127 -6.79 -18.07 -5.96
N ARG A 128 -5.73 -17.39 -5.50
CA ARG A 128 -5.27 -17.48 -4.10
C ARG A 128 -6.19 -16.70 -3.17
N LEU A 129 -6.64 -15.52 -3.60
CA LEU A 129 -7.61 -14.72 -2.86
C LEU A 129 -8.95 -15.46 -2.73
N ASP A 130 -9.40 -16.08 -3.83
CA ASP A 130 -10.62 -16.89 -3.85
C ASP A 130 -10.53 -18.09 -2.91
N ALA A 131 -9.39 -18.80 -2.91
CA ALA A 131 -9.15 -19.93 -2.01
C ALA A 131 -9.15 -19.52 -0.53
N VAL A 132 -8.52 -18.40 -0.18
CA VAL A 132 -8.54 -17.87 1.19
C VAL A 132 -9.96 -17.48 1.60
N ALA A 133 -10.69 -16.78 0.73
CA ALA A 133 -12.07 -16.38 0.98
C ALA A 133 -12.99 -17.60 1.21
N ALA A 134 -12.87 -18.63 0.36
CA ALA A 134 -13.62 -19.87 0.50
C ALA A 134 -13.27 -20.60 1.82
N GLY A 135 -11.99 -20.68 2.19
CA GLY A 135 -11.56 -21.29 3.44
C GLY A 135 -12.12 -20.57 4.68
N VAL A 136 -12.08 -19.24 4.70
CA VAL A 136 -12.67 -18.44 5.80
C VAL A 136 -14.19 -18.63 5.88
N ALA A 137 -14.88 -18.70 4.73
CA ALA A 137 -16.32 -18.96 4.71
C ALA A 137 -16.68 -20.35 5.25
N ALA A 138 -15.90 -21.38 4.90
CA ALA A 138 -16.11 -22.74 5.40
C ALA A 138 -15.93 -22.82 6.93
N ILE A 139 -14.90 -22.18 7.48
CA ILE A 139 -14.68 -22.13 8.94
C ILE A 139 -15.88 -21.46 9.64
N ARG A 140 -16.40 -20.37 9.09
CA ARG A 140 -17.58 -19.70 9.66
C ARG A 140 -18.79 -20.62 9.67
N ALA A 141 -19.07 -21.29 8.56
CA ALA A 141 -20.21 -22.20 8.45
C ALA A 141 -20.15 -23.35 9.47
N GLU A 142 -18.95 -23.91 9.71
CA GLU A 142 -18.75 -24.97 10.71
C GLU A 142 -19.01 -24.48 12.15
N LEU A 143 -18.63 -23.23 12.47
CA LEU A 143 -18.84 -22.65 13.81
C LEU A 143 -20.30 -22.26 14.09
N GLU A 144 -21.11 -22.10 13.04
CA GLU A 144 -22.52 -21.73 13.13
C GLU A 144 -23.47 -22.94 13.05
N ALA A 145 -22.94 -24.14 12.79
CA ALA A 145 -23.66 -25.41 12.73
C ALA A 145 -23.90 -26.04 14.12
#